data_AF-A0A7V9AEZ3-F1
#
_entry.id   AF-A0A7V9AEZ3-F1
#
_cell.length_a   1.000
_cell.length_b   1.000
_cell.length_c   1.000
_cell.angle_alpha   90.00
_cell.angle_beta   90.00
_cell.angle_gamma   90.00
#
_symmetry.space_group_name_H-M   'P 1'
#
loop_
_entity.id
_entity.type
_entity.pdbx_description
1 polymer ?
#
loop_
_entity_poly.entity_id
_entity_poly.type
_entity_poly.pdbx_seq_one_letter_code
_entity_poly.pdbx_strand_id
1 'polypeptide(L)'
;MAVDHVSFGGWENNLRIENGRTELIITVDVGPRVISYRTADCTNVFKTFEAQLGGTGETTWLPRGGHRFWLAPEDPVLSYLPDNG
;
A
#
# COMPACT_ATOMS: atom_id res chain seq x y z
N MET A 1 7.04 13.86 14.29
CA MET A 1 6.69 13.25 13.00
C MET A 1 7.98 12.76 12.39
N ALA A 2 8.08 11.48 12.09
CA ALA A 2 9.25 10.85 11.49
C ALA A 2 8.86 10.21 10.15
N VAL A 3 9.81 10.19 9.23
CA VAL A 3 9.71 9.50 7.94
C VAL A 3 10.98 8.69 7.76
N ASP A 4 10.85 7.39 7.55
CA ASP A 4 11.98 6.48 7.33
C ASP A 4 11.62 5.36 6.36
N HIS A 5 12.64 4.70 5.82
CA HIS A 5 12.47 3.54 4.96
C HIS A 5 12.41 2.25 5.78
N VAL A 6 11.46 1.37 5.45
CA VAL A 6 11.28 0.07 6.12
C VAL A 6 10.94 -1.02 5.11
N SER A 7 11.31 -2.25 5.43
CA SER A 7 10.78 -3.43 4.76
C SER A 7 9.40 -3.78 5.30
N PHE A 8 8.47 -4.11 4.40
CA PHE A 8 7.09 -4.46 4.74
C PHE A 8 6.47 -5.27 3.62
N GLY A 9 5.75 -6.35 3.98
CA GLY A 9 4.98 -7.13 3.02
C GLY A 9 5.80 -7.67 1.85
N GLY A 10 7.08 -8.00 2.05
CA GLY A 10 7.95 -8.52 1.00
C GLY A 10 8.56 -7.47 0.06
N TRP A 11 8.28 -6.18 0.25
CA TRP A 11 9.01 -5.08 -0.40
C TRP A 11 10.04 -4.50 0.56
N GLU A 12 11.23 -4.19 0.04
CA GLU A 12 12.31 -3.58 0.83
C GLU A 12 12.19 -2.05 0.90
N ASN A 13 11.52 -1.44 -0.08
CA ASN A 13 11.41 0.00 -0.18
C ASN A 13 9.97 0.45 0.10
N ASN A 14 9.69 0.71 1.37
CA ASN A 14 8.46 1.35 1.82
C ASN A 14 8.81 2.60 2.64
N LEU A 15 7.92 3.59 2.62
CA LEU A 15 7.99 4.72 3.52
C LEU A 15 7.11 4.45 4.74
N ARG A 16 7.70 4.54 5.92
CA ARG A 16 6.97 4.62 7.18
C ARG A 16 6.82 6.08 7.58
N ILE A 17 5.60 6.49 7.91
CA ILE A 17 5.31 7.83 8.44
C ILE A 17 4.60 7.66 9.77
N GLU A 18 5.13 8.28 10.83
CA GLU A 18 4.53 8.17 12.16
C GLU A 18 4.56 9.48 12.95
N ASN A 19 3.62 9.64 13.87
CA ASN A 19 3.44 10.85 14.66
C ASN A 19 3.23 10.57 16.17
N GLY A 20 3.60 9.39 16.65
CA GLY A 20 3.37 8.95 18.04
C GLY A 20 1.92 8.54 18.38
N ARG A 21 0.95 8.72 17.47
CA ARG A 21 -0.44 8.23 17.62
C ARG A 21 -0.83 7.23 16.55
N THR A 22 -0.32 7.44 15.34
CA THR A 22 -0.60 6.64 14.15
C THR A 22 0.66 6.38 13.34
N GLU A 23 0.70 5.23 12.68
CA GLU A 23 1.73 4.81 11.72
C GLU A 23 1.08 4.49 10.37
N LEU A 24 1.68 4.99 9.29
CA LEU A 24 1.39 4.64 7.92
C LEU A 24 2.56 3.86 7.34
N ILE A 25 2.26 2.85 6.52
CA ILE A 25 3.23 2.24 5.60
C ILE A 25 2.76 2.50 4.18
N ILE A 26 3.62 3.10 3.37
CA ILE A 26 3.38 3.43 1.97
C ILE A 26 4.34 2.60 1.12
N THR A 27 3.79 1.77 0.23
CA THR A 27 4.58 1.02 -0.74
C THR A 27 5.00 1.97 -1.86
N VAL A 28 6.29 2.00 -2.17
CA VAL A 28 6.84 2.82 -3.27
C VAL A 28 7.48 1.97 -4.37
N ASP A 29 7.75 0.68 -4.13
CA ASP A 29 8.08 -0.29 -5.19
C ASP A 29 6.88 -0.59 -6.10
N VAL A 30 5.66 -0.48 -5.56
CA VAL A 30 4.38 -0.54 -6.28
C VAL A 30 3.41 0.47 -5.68
N GLY A 31 2.68 1.22 -6.51
CA GLY A 31 1.66 2.17 -6.08
C GLY A 31 1.85 3.57 -6.67
N PRO A 32 1.82 4.65 -5.86
CA PRO A 32 1.86 4.65 -4.39
C PRO A 32 0.55 4.19 -3.74
N ARG A 33 0.67 3.40 -2.66
CA ARG A 33 -0.46 2.83 -1.91
C ARG A 33 -0.16 2.89 -0.41
N VAL A 34 -1.12 3.35 0.39
CA VAL A 34 -1.05 3.21 1.84
C VAL A 34 -1.43 1.77 2.19
N ILE A 35 -0.45 0.88 2.28
CA ILE A 35 -0.69 -0.56 2.48
C ILE A 35 -1.08 -0.87 3.94
N SER A 36 -0.67 -0.03 4.88
CA SER A 36 -1.00 -0.16 6.30
C SER A 36 -1.30 1.18 6.95
N TYR A 37 -2.35 1.21 7.78
CA TYR A 37 -2.66 2.29 8.72
C TYR A 37 -2.90 1.67 10.09
N ARG A 38 -2.12 2.09 11.09
CA ARG A 38 -2.19 1.58 12.47
C ARG A 38 -2.30 2.74 13.45
N THR A 39 -3.08 2.54 14.51
CA THR A 39 -3.04 3.38 15.73
C THR A 39 -2.28 2.63 16.81
N ALA A 40 -1.84 3.33 17.87
CA ALA A 40 -1.05 2.74 18.96
C ALA A 40 -1.61 1.39 19.51
N ASP A 41 -2.94 1.24 19.53
CA ASP A 41 -3.62 0.08 20.11
C ASP A 41 -4.31 -0.83 19.08
N CYS A 42 -4.09 -0.61 17.78
CA CYS A 42 -4.80 -1.34 16.72
C CYS A 42 -3.85 -2.03 15.74
N THR A 43 -4.30 -3.17 15.22
CA THR A 43 -3.69 -3.79 14.05
C THR A 43 -3.93 -2.92 12.80
N ASN A 44 -3.31 -3.28 11.67
CA ASN A 44 -3.59 -2.60 10.41
C ASN A 44 -5.10 -2.60 10.14
N VAL A 45 -5.71 -1.43 9.98
CA VAL A 45 -7.16 -1.31 9.72
C VAL A 45 -7.52 -1.70 8.29
N PHE A 46 -6.54 -1.70 7.39
CA PHE A 46 -6.75 -2.15 6.02
C PHE A 46 -6.60 -3.66 5.91
N LYS A 47 -7.38 -4.26 5.00
CA LYS A 47 -7.11 -5.62 4.53
C LYS A 47 -5.83 -5.62 3.70
N THR A 48 -4.98 -6.61 3.92
CA THR A 48 -3.90 -7.00 2.99
C THR A 48 -4.17 -8.41 2.47
N PHE A 49 -3.76 -8.67 1.22
CA PHE A 49 -3.88 -9.99 0.60
C PHE A 49 -2.48 -10.59 0.49
N GLU A 50 -2.10 -11.40 1.49
CA GLU A 50 -0.72 -11.90 1.67
C GLU A 50 -0.13 -12.55 0.43
N ALA A 51 -0.92 -13.33 -0.32
CA ALA A 51 -0.51 -13.98 -1.55
C ALA A 51 -0.15 -13.02 -2.71
N GLN A 52 -0.42 -11.72 -2.55
CA GLN A 52 -0.19 -10.68 -3.54
C GLN A 52 0.72 -9.56 -3.04
N LEU A 53 1.35 -9.73 -1.87
CA LEU A 53 2.35 -8.80 -1.36
C LEU A 53 3.75 -9.17 -1.90
N GLY A 54 4.64 -8.19 -1.99
CA GLY A 54 6.06 -8.39 -2.35
C GLY A 54 6.35 -8.56 -3.85
N GLY A 55 5.32 -8.69 -4.69
CA GLY A 55 5.47 -8.74 -6.14
C GLY A 55 5.66 -7.34 -6.76
N THR A 56 6.36 -7.29 -7.89
CA THR A 56 6.57 -6.10 -8.73
C THR A 56 6.47 -6.49 -10.21
N GLY A 57 6.11 -5.54 -11.09
CA GLY A 57 6.17 -5.72 -12.54
C GLY A 57 5.07 -6.59 -13.17
N GLU A 58 4.00 -6.88 -12.42
CA GLU A 58 2.83 -7.59 -12.92
C GLU A 58 2.13 -6.83 -14.05
N THR A 59 1.66 -7.58 -15.05
CA THR A 59 1.00 -7.04 -16.24
C THR A 59 -0.47 -6.71 -16.02
N THR A 60 -1.04 -7.16 -14.91
CA THR A 60 -2.43 -6.93 -14.52
C THR A 60 -2.50 -6.36 -13.12
N TRP A 61 -3.61 -5.69 -12.83
CA TRP A 61 -3.88 -5.20 -11.49
C TRP A 61 -4.02 -6.34 -10.48
N LEU A 62 -3.46 -6.12 -9.29
CA LEU A 62 -3.57 -7.01 -8.14
C LEU A 62 -4.28 -6.30 -6.96
N PRO A 63 -5.30 -6.92 -6.35
CA PRO A 63 -5.87 -6.45 -5.09
C PRO A 63 -4.92 -6.68 -3.91
N ARG A 64 -3.79 -5.97 -3.83
CA ARG A 64 -2.82 -6.09 -2.73
C ARG A 64 -3.37 -5.69 -1.35
N GLY A 65 -4.49 -4.95 -1.31
CA GLY A 65 -5.09 -4.41 -0.09
C GLY A 65 -4.73 -2.95 0.22
N GLY A 66 -4.94 -2.44 1.43
CA GLY A 66 -4.62 -1.03 1.71
C GLY A 66 -5.51 -0.03 0.96
N HIS A 67 -5.05 1.21 0.89
CA HIS A 67 -5.70 2.30 0.17
C HIS A 67 -4.86 2.72 -1.04
N ARG A 68 -5.45 2.63 -2.23
CA ARG A 68 -4.88 3.11 -3.50
C ARG A 68 -5.65 4.33 -3.99
N PHE A 69 -5.00 5.14 -4.82
CA PHE A 69 -5.72 6.12 -5.63
C PHE A 69 -6.65 5.42 -6.61
N TRP A 70 -7.90 5.88 -6.67
CA TRP A 70 -8.96 5.32 -7.48
C TRP A 70 -9.83 6.46 -8.03
N LEU A 71 -10.45 6.23 -9.19
CA LEU A 71 -11.32 7.19 -9.86
C LEU A 71 -12.78 6.75 -9.78
N ALA A 72 -13.67 7.71 -9.49
CA ALA A 72 -15.13 7.51 -9.52
C ALA A 72 -15.75 8.16 -10.77
N PRO A 73 -16.78 7.54 -11.39
CA PRO A 73 -17.28 6.18 -11.13
C PRO A 73 -16.23 5.13 -11.52
N GLU A 74 -16.46 3.88 -11.10
CA GLU A 74 -15.59 2.78 -11.49
C GLU A 74 -15.54 2.63 -13.01
N ASP A 75 -14.33 2.62 -13.55
CA ASP A 75 -14.09 2.43 -14.98
C ASP A 75 -13.18 1.21 -15.17
N PRO A 76 -13.58 0.20 -15.96
CA PRO A 76 -12.79 -1.02 -16.14
C PRO A 76 -11.36 -0.78 -16.66
N VAL A 77 -11.14 0.30 -17.39
CA VAL A 77 -9.84 0.65 -17.98
C VAL A 77 -9.02 1.50 -17.01
N LEU A 78 -9.63 2.53 -16.41
CA LEU A 78 -8.92 3.48 -15.56
C LEU A 78 -8.76 3.00 -14.11
N SER A 79 -9.76 2.31 -13.57
CA SER A 79 -9.75 1.81 -12.19
C SER A 79 -8.88 0.57 -12.01
N TYR A 80 -8.50 -0.16 -13.07
CA TYR A 80 -7.76 -1.42 -12.98
C TYR A 80 -6.39 -1.40 -13.66
N LEU A 81 -5.80 -0.21 -13.78
CA LEU A 81 -4.39 -0.10 -14.16
C LEU A 81 -3.49 -0.76 -13.09
N PRO A 82 -2.44 -1.49 -13.49
CA PRO A 82 -1.45 -2.04 -12.57
C PRO A 82 -0.73 -0.95 -11.77
N ASP A 83 -0.29 -1.29 -10.57
CA ASP A 83 0.41 -0.38 -9.64
C ASP A 83 1.92 -0.23 -9.97
N ASN A 84 2.31 -0.36 -11.24
CA ASN A 84 3.71 -0.50 -11.68
C ASN A 84 4.19 0.70 -12.55
N GLY A 85 3.98 1.93 -12.07
CA GLY A 85 4.30 3.17 -12.79
C GLY A 85 5.65 3.78 -12.41
#